data_AF-A0A1V5AYK5-F1
#
_entry.id   AF-A0A1V5AYK5-F1
#
_cell.length_a   1.000
_cell.length_b   1.000
_cell.length_c   1.000
_cell.angle_alpha   90.00
_cell.angle_beta   90.00
_cell.angle_gamma   90.00
#
_symmetry.space_group_name_H-M   'P 1'
#
loop_
_entity.id
_entity.type
_entity.pdbx_description
1 polymer ?
#
loop_
_entity_poly.entity_id
_entity_poly.type
_entity_poly.pdbx_seq_one_letter_code
_entity_poly.pdbx_strand_id
1 'polypeptide(L)'
;MQTKKAKKWSAGKIPDYDALLASARAKNEAERLATHAKGMKEQAVKRRLPPLQGEGKYDARVVQALVEILTGRPTQIRPQKIEMPETIFERIVLVLSSTEQFYYRVTEHGGCTCKGWHYSMQRFGIGKCRHHSMAFPEQAAQNMARIDAMKAERTGQVARKATASSSSDPGEPIMSENEKMGFKPFLEF
;
A
#
# COMPACT_ATOMS: atom_id res chain seq x y z
N MET A 1 -78.00 25.26 57.20
CA MET A 1 -78.01 24.48 55.95
C MET A 1 -76.65 24.63 55.28
N GLN A 2 -75.83 23.58 55.27
CA GLN A 2 -74.48 23.61 54.66
C GLN A 2 -74.55 23.13 53.21
N THR A 3 -74.10 23.95 52.25
CA THR A 3 -74.00 23.58 50.83
C THR A 3 -72.72 22.78 50.58
N LYS A 4 -72.88 21.52 50.19
CA LYS A 4 -71.77 20.62 49.80
C LYS A 4 -71.14 21.10 48.48
N LYS A 5 -69.86 21.45 48.49
CA LYS A 5 -69.08 21.76 47.27
C LYS A 5 -68.84 20.48 46.46
N ALA A 6 -69.25 20.48 45.20
CA ALA A 6 -68.98 19.41 44.26
C ALA A 6 -67.49 19.38 43.88
N LYS A 7 -66.87 18.20 44.04
CA LYS A 7 -65.46 17.93 43.72
C LYS A 7 -65.34 17.77 42.20
N LYS A 8 -64.73 18.75 41.52
CA LYS A 8 -64.49 18.73 40.08
C LYS A 8 -63.33 17.77 39.79
N TRP A 9 -63.60 16.64 39.13
CA TRP A 9 -62.56 15.70 38.69
C TRP A 9 -61.84 16.30 37.47
N SER A 10 -60.53 16.49 37.57
CA SER A 10 -59.70 16.89 36.44
C SER A 10 -59.51 15.68 35.53
N ALA A 11 -59.98 15.79 34.29
CA ALA A 11 -59.68 14.84 33.23
C ALA A 11 -58.16 14.71 33.09
N GLY A 12 -57.63 13.50 33.32
CA GLY A 12 -56.24 13.19 33.06
C GLY A 12 -55.93 13.48 31.59
N LYS A 13 -54.79 14.15 31.32
CA LYS A 13 -54.29 14.38 29.96
C LYS A 13 -54.21 13.03 29.24
N ILE A 14 -55.06 12.85 28.23
CA ILE A 14 -54.98 11.72 27.32
C ILE A 14 -53.61 11.83 26.62
N PRO A 15 -52.75 10.80 26.69
CA PRO A 15 -51.47 10.84 26.00
C PRO A 15 -51.72 10.94 24.50
N ASP A 16 -51.06 11.91 23.86
CA ASP A 16 -51.13 12.12 22.43
C ASP A 16 -50.52 10.90 21.72
N TYR A 17 -51.42 10.02 21.28
CA TYR A 17 -51.07 8.72 20.70
C TYR A 17 -50.34 8.88 19.35
N ASP A 18 -50.62 9.97 18.64
CA ASP A 18 -49.96 10.30 17.38
C ASP A 18 -48.51 10.73 17.60
N ALA A 19 -48.23 11.48 18.67
CA ALA A 19 -46.87 11.82 19.07
C ALA A 19 -46.04 10.59 19.47
N LEU A 20 -46.67 9.61 20.13
CA LEU A 20 -46.01 8.35 20.48
C LEU A 20 -45.71 7.48 19.26
N LEU A 21 -46.64 7.41 18.30
CA LEU A 21 -46.45 6.72 17.02
C LEU A 21 -45.35 7.36 16.17
N ALA A 22 -45.29 8.69 16.11
CA ALA A 22 -44.24 9.41 15.40
C ALA A 22 -42.84 9.17 16.03
N SER A 23 -42.76 9.19 17.36
CA SER A 23 -41.53 8.89 18.10
C SER A 23 -41.06 7.45 17.90
N ALA A 24 -41.98 6.48 17.89
CA ALA A 24 -41.66 5.08 17.63
C ALA A 24 -41.15 4.86 16.20
N ARG A 25 -41.74 5.54 15.20
CA ARG A 25 -41.27 5.50 13.80
C ARG A 25 -39.86 6.09 13.68
N ALA A 26 -39.61 7.25 14.30
CA ALA A 26 -38.30 7.88 14.28
C ALA A 26 -37.22 7.01 14.94
N LYS A 27 -37.55 6.32 16.05
CA LYS A 27 -36.64 5.37 16.70
C LYS A 27 -36.33 4.16 15.83
N ASN A 28 -37.35 3.56 15.21
CA ASN A 28 -37.16 2.44 14.29
C ASN A 28 -36.33 2.82 13.05
N GLU A 29 -36.51 4.03 12.53
CA GLU A 29 -35.73 4.54 11.41
C GLU A 29 -34.28 4.82 11.81
N ALA A 30 -34.06 5.40 13.00
CA ALA A 30 -32.73 5.57 13.56
C ALA A 30 -32.02 4.23 13.82
N GLU A 31 -32.73 3.21 14.32
CA GLU A 31 -32.19 1.87 14.51
C GLU A 31 -31.87 1.17 13.19
N ARG A 32 -32.71 1.33 12.15
CA ARG A 32 -32.42 0.85 10.79
C ARG A 32 -31.20 1.52 10.18
N LEU A 33 -31.06 2.83 10.35
CA LEU A 33 -29.87 3.57 9.88
C LEU A 33 -28.62 3.16 10.66
N ALA A 34 -28.73 2.92 11.97
CA ALA A 34 -27.62 2.48 12.81
C ALA A 34 -27.19 1.03 12.48
N THR A 35 -28.14 0.13 12.21
CA THR A 35 -27.84 -1.24 11.77
C THR A 35 -27.25 -1.26 10.36
N HIS A 36 -27.75 -0.42 9.45
CA HIS A 36 -27.14 -0.23 8.13
C HIS A 36 -25.70 0.31 8.25
N ALA A 37 -25.46 1.29 9.11
CA ALA A 37 -24.13 1.84 9.37
C ALA A 37 -23.18 0.80 10.00
N LYS A 38 -23.69 -0.08 10.89
CA LYS A 38 -22.92 -1.20 11.45
C LYS A 38 -22.60 -2.26 10.40
N GLY A 39 -23.55 -2.62 9.54
CA GLY A 39 -23.33 -3.56 8.44
C GLY A 39 -22.30 -3.06 7.42
N MET A 40 -22.27 -1.75 7.15
CA MET A 40 -21.21 -1.13 6.33
C MET A 40 -19.84 -1.16 7.02
N LYS A 41 -19.77 -0.99 8.35
CA LYS A 41 -18.53 -1.09 9.12
C LYS A 41 -18.01 -2.52 9.21
N GLU A 42 -18.88 -3.53 9.34
CA GLU A 42 -18.48 -4.95 9.32
C GLU A 42 -18.04 -5.40 7.92
N GLN A 43 -18.59 -4.83 6.85
CA GLN A 43 -18.08 -4.99 5.49
C GLN A 43 -16.76 -4.25 5.22
N ALA A 44 -16.29 -3.39 6.14
CA ALA A 44 -15.03 -2.67 6.04
C ALA A 44 -13.79 -3.50 6.44
N VAL A 45 -13.90 -4.85 6.45
CA VAL A 45 -12.73 -5.69 6.20
C VAL A 45 -12.28 -5.37 4.78
N LYS A 46 -11.33 -4.43 4.63
CA LYS A 46 -10.83 -3.91 3.35
C LYS A 46 -10.72 -5.03 2.34
N ARG A 47 -11.65 -5.09 1.39
CA ARG A 47 -11.62 -6.11 0.34
C ARG A 47 -10.42 -5.82 -0.54
N ARG A 48 -9.68 -6.85 -0.92
CA ARG A 48 -8.66 -6.70 -1.96
C ARG A 48 -9.35 -6.22 -3.23
N LEU A 49 -8.73 -5.26 -3.91
CA LEU A 49 -9.24 -4.83 -5.21
C LEU A 49 -9.20 -6.01 -6.20
N PRO A 50 -10.16 -6.09 -7.13
CA PRO A 50 -10.09 -7.04 -8.23
C PRO A 50 -8.77 -6.88 -9.00
N PRO A 51 -8.25 -7.95 -9.62
CA PRO A 51 -7.02 -7.88 -10.39
C PRO A 51 -7.15 -6.82 -11.48
N LEU A 52 -6.15 -5.95 -11.56
CA LEU A 52 -6.21 -4.78 -12.43
C LEU A 52 -6.19 -5.22 -13.90
N GLN A 53 -7.18 -4.80 -14.68
CA GLN A 53 -7.17 -4.95 -16.13
C GLN A 53 -6.34 -3.80 -16.72
N GLY A 54 -5.02 -3.98 -16.84
CA GLY A 54 -4.09 -3.02 -17.44
C GLY A 54 -2.80 -2.80 -16.64
N GLU A 55 -1.90 -1.94 -17.15
CA GLU A 55 -0.58 -1.69 -16.56
C GLU A 55 -0.60 -0.84 -15.27
N GLY A 56 -1.75 -0.32 -14.84
CA GLY A 56 -1.85 0.57 -13.67
C GLY A 56 -1.22 1.95 -13.87
N LYS A 57 -1.10 2.36 -15.14
CA LYS A 57 -0.69 3.69 -15.57
C LYS A 57 -1.89 4.49 -16.04
N TYR A 58 -1.93 5.77 -15.68
CA TYR A 58 -2.98 6.70 -16.08
C TYR A 58 -2.34 7.94 -16.69
N ASP A 59 -2.86 8.43 -17.82
CA ASP A 59 -2.38 9.68 -18.44
C ASP A 59 -2.59 10.84 -17.45
N ALA A 60 -1.57 11.69 -17.30
CA ALA A 60 -1.61 12.85 -16.43
C ALA A 60 -2.83 13.74 -16.68
N ARG A 61 -3.28 13.87 -17.92
CA ARG A 61 -4.47 14.67 -18.27
C ARG A 61 -5.76 14.09 -17.69
N VAL A 62 -5.89 12.76 -17.72
CA VAL A 62 -7.07 12.07 -17.16
C VAL A 62 -7.11 12.21 -15.65
N VAL A 63 -5.95 12.05 -15.00
CA VAL A 63 -5.85 12.19 -13.54
C VAL A 63 -6.07 13.62 -13.10
N GLN A 64 -5.58 14.60 -13.86
CA GLN A 64 -5.82 16.01 -13.61
C GLN A 64 -7.33 16.32 -13.64
N ALA A 65 -8.04 15.91 -14.70
CA ALA A 65 -9.49 16.06 -14.77
C ALA A 65 -10.20 15.37 -13.60
N LEU A 66 -9.74 14.19 -13.19
CA LEU A 66 -10.29 13.48 -12.04
C LEU A 66 -10.07 14.24 -10.73
N VAL A 67 -8.90 14.82 -10.50
CA VAL A 67 -8.65 15.67 -9.32
C VAL A 67 -9.54 16.91 -9.34
N GLU A 68 -9.72 17.53 -10.49
CA GLU A 68 -10.60 18.71 -10.63
C GLU A 68 -12.05 18.36 -10.32
N ILE A 69 -12.53 17.19 -10.78
CA ILE A 69 -13.86 16.68 -10.44
C ILE A 69 -13.98 16.39 -8.94
N LEU A 70 -12.99 15.73 -8.35
CA LEU A 70 -13.02 15.36 -6.92
C LEU A 70 -12.91 16.57 -5.99
N THR A 71 -12.16 17.60 -6.38
CA THR A 71 -11.91 18.78 -5.54
C THR A 71 -12.80 19.97 -5.89
N GLY A 72 -13.49 19.94 -7.03
CA GLY A 72 -14.28 21.05 -7.57
C GLY A 72 -13.46 22.28 -7.93
N ARG A 73 -12.13 22.16 -8.03
CA ARG A 73 -11.22 23.28 -8.28
C ARG A 73 -10.30 22.99 -9.45
N PRO A 74 -10.05 23.96 -10.35
CA PRO A 74 -9.09 23.79 -11.42
C PRO A 74 -7.69 23.61 -10.84
N THR A 75 -6.93 22.68 -11.41
CA THR A 75 -5.57 22.37 -10.97
C THR A 75 -4.56 22.94 -11.97
N GLN A 76 -3.77 23.93 -11.55
CA GLN A 76 -2.73 24.51 -12.41
C GLN A 76 -1.42 23.69 -12.36
N ILE A 77 -1.16 23.02 -11.24
CA ILE A 77 0.06 22.24 -11.02
C ILE A 77 -0.32 20.78 -10.85
N ARG A 78 0.43 19.88 -11.50
CA ARG A 78 0.25 18.44 -11.37
C ARG A 78 0.72 17.98 -9.98
N PRO A 79 -0.17 17.49 -9.10
CA PRO A 79 0.24 17.03 -7.78
C PRO A 79 1.13 15.78 -7.91
N GLN A 80 2.22 15.73 -7.15
CA GLN A 80 3.14 14.59 -7.18
C GLN A 80 2.52 13.31 -6.59
N LYS A 81 1.59 13.47 -5.64
CA LYS A 81 0.85 12.40 -4.96
C LYS A 81 -0.61 12.82 -4.87
N ILE A 82 -1.51 11.90 -5.19
CA ILE A 82 -2.95 12.06 -5.04
C ILE A 82 -3.44 10.88 -4.21
N GLU A 83 -4.11 11.19 -3.11
CA GLU A 83 -4.77 10.21 -2.29
C GLU A 83 -6.21 10.08 -2.77
N MET A 84 -6.57 8.90 -3.25
CA MET A 84 -7.95 8.67 -3.68
C MET A 84 -8.86 8.63 -2.45
N PRO A 85 -10.13 9.06 -2.58
CA PRO A 85 -11.11 8.93 -1.52
C PRO A 85 -11.16 7.51 -0.97
N GLU A 86 -11.37 7.38 0.34
CA GLU A 86 -11.49 6.08 0.98
C GLU A 86 -12.69 5.32 0.41
N THR A 87 -12.45 4.07 0.01
CA THR A 87 -13.49 3.16 -0.48
C THR A 87 -13.56 1.93 0.43
N ILE A 88 -14.55 1.06 0.21
CA ILE A 88 -14.62 -0.27 0.86
C ILE A 88 -13.44 -1.19 0.48
N PHE A 89 -12.62 -0.79 -0.49
CA PHE A 89 -11.43 -1.51 -0.94
C PHE A 89 -10.15 -0.94 -0.29
N GLU A 90 -9.00 -1.57 -0.52
CA GLU A 90 -7.71 -1.05 -0.06
C GLU A 90 -7.45 0.40 -0.53
N ARG A 91 -6.67 1.15 0.27
CA ARG A 91 -6.34 2.55 -0.02
C ARG A 91 -5.54 2.63 -1.33
N ILE A 92 -5.99 3.51 -2.23
CA ILE A 92 -5.34 3.76 -3.52
C ILE A 92 -4.64 5.11 -3.47
N VAL A 93 -3.37 5.10 -3.86
CA VAL A 93 -2.58 6.33 -4.05
C VAL A 93 -2.12 6.39 -5.50
N LEU A 94 -2.33 7.52 -6.16
CA LEU A 94 -1.79 7.81 -7.48
C LEU A 94 -0.55 8.68 -7.33
N VAL A 95 0.54 8.29 -7.99
CA VAL A 95 1.83 8.99 -7.85
C VAL A 95 2.40 9.31 -9.21
N LEU A 96 2.84 10.56 -9.39
CA LEU A 96 3.34 11.09 -10.65
C LEU A 96 4.69 10.46 -11.02
N SER A 97 4.82 10.05 -12.28
CA SER A 97 6.06 9.56 -12.86
C SER A 97 7.15 10.63 -12.83
N SER A 98 8.41 10.21 -12.86
CA SER A 98 9.54 11.13 -13.04
C SER A 98 9.52 11.84 -14.39
N THR A 99 8.85 11.26 -15.39
CA THR A 99 8.63 11.88 -16.71
C THR A 99 7.43 12.81 -16.75
N GLU A 100 6.68 12.93 -15.65
CA GLU A 100 5.46 13.74 -15.50
C GLU A 100 4.32 13.44 -16.51
N GLN A 101 4.45 12.36 -17.28
CA GLN A 101 3.49 11.94 -18.29
C GLN A 101 2.37 11.06 -17.74
N PHE A 102 2.67 10.28 -16.69
CA PHE A 102 1.75 9.26 -16.18
C PHE A 102 1.69 9.29 -14.67
N TYR A 103 0.55 8.91 -14.13
CA TYR A 103 0.40 8.51 -12.74
C TYR A 103 0.38 6.99 -12.64
N TYR A 104 1.09 6.47 -11.64
CA TYR A 104 1.04 5.06 -11.28
C TYR A 104 0.11 4.86 -10.11
N ARG A 105 -0.75 3.84 -10.19
CA ARG A 105 -1.48 3.33 -9.03
C ARG A 105 -0.52 2.56 -8.13
N VAL A 106 -0.56 2.92 -6.85
CA VAL A 106 0.18 2.25 -5.79
C VAL A 106 -0.82 1.85 -4.70
N THR A 107 -0.72 0.61 -4.25
CA THR A 107 -1.47 0.12 -3.10
C THR A 107 -0.54 -0.41 -2.02
N GLU A 108 -1.04 -0.48 -0.80
CA GLU A 108 -0.27 -0.88 0.38
C GLU A 108 0.27 -2.32 0.27
N HIS A 109 -0.50 -3.22 -0.36
CA HIS A 109 -0.15 -4.63 -0.50
C HIS A 109 0.40 -5.00 -1.89
N GLY A 110 -0.04 -4.32 -2.95
CA GLY A 110 0.35 -4.59 -4.34
C GLY A 110 1.51 -3.75 -4.85
N GLY A 111 1.92 -2.74 -4.07
CA GLY A 111 2.92 -1.73 -4.40
C GLY A 111 2.76 -1.10 -5.79
N CYS A 112 3.86 -0.65 -6.41
CA CYS A 112 3.80 0.17 -7.63
C CYS A 112 4.04 -0.65 -8.89
N THR A 113 3.09 -0.69 -9.81
CA THR A 113 3.25 -1.41 -11.10
C THR A 113 4.28 -0.77 -12.05
N CYS A 114 4.88 0.34 -11.67
CA CYS A 114 5.98 0.94 -12.40
C CYS A 114 7.14 -0.04 -12.54
N LYS A 115 7.70 -0.15 -13.77
CA LYS A 115 8.93 -0.94 -14.04
C LYS A 115 10.08 -0.56 -13.12
N GLY A 116 10.06 0.67 -12.57
CA GLY A 116 10.95 1.22 -11.54
C GLY A 116 11.02 0.49 -10.18
N TRP A 117 10.41 -0.69 -10.02
CA TRP A 117 10.60 -1.59 -8.87
C TRP A 117 11.99 -2.29 -8.90
N HIS A 118 13.04 -1.53 -9.20
CA HIS A 118 14.34 -2.06 -9.63
C HIS A 118 15.32 -2.38 -8.51
N TYR A 119 15.07 -2.00 -7.24
CA TYR A 119 15.75 -2.65 -6.10
C TYR A 119 15.06 -3.97 -5.70
N SER A 120 14.50 -4.63 -6.72
CA SER A 120 14.32 -6.05 -6.99
C SER A 120 13.63 -6.95 -5.96
N MET A 121 12.32 -7.07 -6.17
CA MET A 121 11.62 -8.34 -5.95
C MET A 121 12.39 -9.54 -6.52
N GLN A 122 13.09 -9.38 -7.65
CA GLN A 122 13.88 -10.44 -8.29
C GLN A 122 15.14 -10.88 -7.54
N ARG A 123 15.83 -9.98 -6.82
CA ARG A 123 17.09 -10.32 -6.10
C ARG A 123 16.87 -10.53 -4.60
N PHE A 124 15.85 -9.90 -4.03
CA PHE A 124 15.62 -9.84 -2.59
C PHE A 124 14.17 -10.18 -2.18
N GLY A 125 13.29 -10.53 -3.12
CA GLY A 125 11.86 -10.73 -2.85
C GLY A 125 11.08 -9.47 -2.48
N ILE A 126 11.78 -8.36 -2.21
CA ILE A 126 11.26 -7.09 -1.72
C ILE A 126 11.91 -6.00 -2.56
N GLY A 127 11.11 -5.11 -3.14
CA GLY A 127 11.65 -4.03 -3.96
C GLY A 127 11.29 -2.64 -3.46
N LYS A 128 12.08 -1.65 -3.86
CA LYS A 128 11.91 -0.23 -3.56
C LYS A 128 11.81 0.56 -4.87
N CYS A 129 10.76 1.36 -5.02
CA CYS A 129 10.62 2.30 -6.13
C CYS A 129 10.28 3.70 -5.60
N ARG A 130 10.51 4.73 -6.44
CA ARG A 130 10.21 6.13 -6.10
C ARG A 130 8.74 6.31 -5.73
N HIS A 131 7.81 5.75 -6.51
CA HIS A 131 6.38 5.93 -6.28
C HIS A 131 5.90 5.29 -4.98
N HIS A 132 6.38 4.09 -4.67
CA HIS A 132 6.09 3.44 -3.40
C HIS A 132 6.71 4.19 -2.21
N SER A 133 7.89 4.79 -2.40
CA SER A 133 8.52 5.61 -1.36
C SER A 133 7.71 6.89 -1.08
N MET A 134 7.12 7.49 -2.11
CA MET A 134 6.25 8.67 -1.95
C MET A 134 4.86 8.32 -1.40
N ALA A 135 4.29 7.17 -1.80
CA ALA A 135 2.98 6.74 -1.32
C ALA A 135 3.02 6.16 0.11
N PHE A 136 4.03 5.34 0.42
CA PHE A 136 4.14 4.56 1.65
C PHE A 136 5.57 4.64 2.21
N PRO A 137 5.97 5.79 2.81
CA PRO A 137 7.35 6.03 3.24
C PRO A 137 7.82 5.07 4.33
N GLU A 138 6.97 4.74 5.31
CA GLU A 138 7.32 3.82 6.39
C GLU A 138 7.59 2.41 5.88
N GLN A 139 6.70 1.88 5.04
CA GLN A 139 6.87 0.56 4.43
C GLN A 139 8.09 0.54 3.49
N ALA A 140 8.35 1.63 2.77
CA ALA A 140 9.55 1.77 1.95
C ALA A 140 10.84 1.79 2.79
N ALA A 141 10.83 2.40 3.97
CA ALA A 141 11.95 2.40 4.91
C ALA A 141 12.20 0.99 5.49
N GLN A 142 11.14 0.27 5.88
CA GLN A 142 11.25 -1.12 6.32
C GLN A 142 11.81 -2.02 5.22
N ASN A 143 11.33 -1.86 3.98
CA ASN A 143 11.84 -2.59 2.83
C ASN A 143 13.33 -2.30 2.59
N MET A 144 13.75 -1.04 2.75
CA MET A 144 15.16 -0.65 2.62
C MET A 144 16.03 -1.33 3.69
N ALA A 145 15.62 -1.28 4.96
CA ALA A 145 16.36 -1.93 6.04
C ALA A 145 16.54 -3.45 5.80
N ARG A 146 15.49 -4.12 5.31
CA ARG A 146 15.55 -5.55 4.94
C ARG A 146 16.51 -5.82 3.79
N ILE A 147 16.48 -4.97 2.75
CA ILE A 147 17.39 -5.07 1.61
C ILE A 147 18.85 -4.90 2.07
N ASP A 148 19.12 -3.95 2.96
CA ASP A 148 20.48 -3.70 3.44
C ASP A 148 20.99 -4.82 4.36
N ALA A 149 20.11 -5.41 5.18
CA ALA A 149 20.42 -6.63 5.94
C ALA A 149 20.78 -7.81 5.02
N MET A 150 19.98 -8.06 3.98
CA MET A 150 20.25 -9.11 3.00
C MET A 150 21.55 -8.89 2.22
N LYS A 151 21.86 -7.63 1.89
CA LYS A 151 23.16 -7.28 1.27
C LYS A 151 24.32 -7.56 2.22
N ALA A 152 24.21 -7.16 3.48
CA ALA A 152 25.25 -7.37 4.49
C ALA A 152 25.51 -8.87 4.71
N GLU A 153 24.45 -9.68 4.81
CA GLU A 153 24.58 -11.14 4.93
C GLU A 153 25.27 -11.75 3.71
N ARG A 154 24.87 -11.36 2.50
CA ARG A 154 25.49 -11.87 1.26
C ARG A 154 26.97 -11.51 1.18
N THR A 155 27.34 -10.28 1.54
CA THR A 155 28.74 -9.85 1.60
C THR A 155 29.52 -10.66 2.65
N GLY A 156 28.92 -10.91 3.82
CA GLY A 156 29.51 -11.75 4.87
C GLY A 156 29.72 -13.21 4.44
N GLN A 157 28.77 -13.81 3.70
CA GLN A 157 28.92 -15.16 3.16
C GLN A 157 30.04 -15.25 2.10
N VAL A 158 30.17 -14.24 1.23
CA VAL A 158 31.26 -14.19 0.24
C VAL A 158 32.61 -14.06 0.94
N ALA A 159 32.72 -13.20 1.96
CA ALA A 159 33.94 -13.06 2.74
C ALA A 159 34.32 -14.36 3.48
N ARG A 160 33.35 -15.04 4.11
CA ARG A 160 33.56 -16.34 4.78
C ARG A 160 33.98 -17.44 3.80
N LYS A 161 33.41 -17.45 2.59
CA LYS A 161 33.78 -18.41 1.54
C LYS A 161 35.19 -18.16 1.02
N ALA A 162 35.60 -16.89 0.88
CA ALA A 162 36.95 -16.51 0.50
C ALA A 162 38.00 -16.89 1.56
N THR A 163 37.72 -16.68 2.85
CA THR A 163 38.63 -17.09 3.94
C THR A 163 38.71 -18.61 4.11
N ALA A 164 37.62 -19.34 3.85
CA ALA A 164 37.60 -20.81 3.87
C ALA A 164 38.30 -21.45 2.67
N SER A 165 38.48 -20.71 1.57
CA SER A 165 39.23 -21.16 0.39
C SER A 165 40.68 -20.63 0.35
N SER A 166 41.07 -19.74 1.27
CA SER A 166 42.46 -19.29 1.45
C SER A 166 43.21 -19.99 2.58
N SER A 167 42.64 -21.06 3.17
CA SER A 167 43.29 -21.85 4.23
C SER A 167 43.95 -23.13 3.72
N SER A 168 44.29 -23.21 2.44
CA SER A 168 45.19 -24.22 1.89
C SER A 168 46.60 -23.63 1.80
N ASP A 169 47.40 -23.97 2.81
CA ASP A 169 48.87 -24.07 2.85
C ASP A 169 49.75 -22.88 2.37
N PRO A 170 50.55 -22.25 3.25
CA PRO A 170 51.61 -21.34 2.83
C PRO A 170 52.88 -22.14 2.53
N GLY A 171 53.03 -22.63 1.32
CA GLY A 171 54.36 -23.03 0.86
C GLY A 171 54.45 -24.15 -0.15
N GLU A 172 53.99 -23.93 -1.38
CA GLU A 172 54.69 -24.48 -2.54
C GLU A 172 54.72 -23.43 -3.66
N PRO A 173 55.88 -23.18 -4.30
CA PRO A 173 55.96 -22.28 -5.43
C PRO A 173 55.15 -22.85 -6.60
N ILE A 174 54.26 -22.02 -7.14
CA ILE A 174 53.43 -22.33 -8.31
C ILE A 174 54.36 -22.49 -9.52
N MET A 175 54.79 -23.71 -9.79
CA MET A 175 55.35 -24.05 -11.10
C MET A 175 54.21 -24.12 -12.10
N SER A 176 54.27 -23.28 -13.14
CA SER A 176 53.32 -23.25 -14.23
C SER A 176 53.27 -24.60 -14.95
N GLU A 177 52.07 -25.10 -15.27
CA GLU A 177 51.83 -26.37 -15.98
C GLU A 177 52.54 -26.51 -17.33
N ASN A 178 53.10 -25.43 -17.88
CA ASN A 178 53.82 -25.44 -19.15
C ASN A 178 55.19 -26.15 -19.12
N GLU A 179 55.74 -26.51 -17.95
CA GLU A 179 57.03 -27.23 -17.86
C GLU A 179 56.89 -28.76 -17.78
N LYS A 180 55.66 -29.31 -17.66
CA LYS A 180 55.46 -30.77 -17.51
C LYS A 180 55.37 -31.54 -18.82
N MET A 181 55.17 -30.88 -19.96
CA MET A 181 55.22 -31.54 -21.26
C MET A 181 56.49 -31.09 -21.97
N GLY A 182 57.46 -32.02 -22.08
CA GLY A 182 58.74 -31.80 -22.74
C GLY A 182 58.60 -31.44 -24.22
N PHE A 183 58.29 -30.18 -24.49
CA PHE A 183 58.26 -29.63 -25.83
C PHE A 183 59.68 -29.21 -26.21
N LYS A 184 60.37 -30.08 -26.96
CA LYS A 184 61.64 -29.73 -27.58
C LYS A 184 61.36 -28.66 -28.65
N PRO A 185 62.02 -27.49 -28.62
CA PRO A 185 61.95 -26.57 -29.73
C PRO A 185 62.63 -27.22 -30.94
N PHE A 186 61.87 -27.38 -32.01
CA PHE A 186 62.35 -27.82 -33.31
C PHE A 186 63.21 -26.68 -33.89
N LEU A 187 64.52 -26.87 -33.84
CA LEU A 187 65.49 -26.07 -34.59
C LEU A 187 65.38 -26.43 -36.08
N GLU A 188 65.19 -25.38 -36.87
CA GLU A 188 65.73 -25.14 -38.22
C GLU A 188 65.59 -26.23 -39.30
N PHE A 189 64.88 -25.86 -40.37
CA PHE A 189 65.42 -25.89 -41.74
C PHE A 189 65.02 -24.61 -42.47
#